data_AF-A0A7V9C812-F1
#
_entry.id   AF-A0A7V9C812-F1
#
_cell.length_a   1.000
_cell.length_b   1.000
_cell.length_c   1.000
_cell.angle_alpha   90.00
_cell.angle_beta   90.00
_cell.angle_gamma   90.00
#
_symmetry.space_group_name_H-M   'P 1'
#
loop_
_entity.id
_entity.type
_entity.pdbx_description
1 polymer ?
#
loop_
_entity_poly.entity_id
_entity_poly.type
_entity_poly.pdbx_seq_one_letter_code
_entity_poly.pdbx_strand_id
1 'polypeptide(L)'
;QALAIHTSERELHAWLTQLLGALDEASKTNAEIAEAYRLSTQREASAIKEAAKIPAAQMRGVYLTACWLEALCTAEIRVLGWVYQNLYQKPYAPEQEGMN
;
A
#
# COMPACT_ATOMS: atom_id res chain seq x y z
N GLN A 1 9.84 8.47 14.17
CA GLN A 1 8.74 9.46 14.28
C GLN A 1 7.43 8.80 14.71
N ALA A 2 7.01 7.70 14.07
CA ALA A 2 5.71 7.10 14.35
C ALA A 2 5.50 6.45 15.75
N LEU A 3 6.52 5.82 16.33
CA LEU A 3 6.46 5.32 17.72
C LEU A 3 6.36 6.44 18.78
N ALA A 4 6.65 7.69 18.39
CA ALA A 4 6.49 8.84 19.27
C ALA A 4 5.09 9.48 19.16
N ILE A 5 4.26 9.06 18.19
CA ILE A 5 2.92 9.59 17.94
C ILE A 5 1.83 8.55 18.27
N HIS A 6 2.11 7.27 18.02
CA HIS A 6 1.21 6.15 18.34
C HIS A 6 1.73 5.41 19.58
N THR A 7 1.32 5.89 20.76
CA THR A 7 1.83 5.43 22.05
C THR A 7 1.12 4.18 22.59
N SER A 8 0.01 3.77 21.99
CA SER A 8 -0.72 2.57 22.37
C SER A 8 -0.77 1.53 21.25
N GLU A 9 -0.94 0.26 21.64
CA GLU A 9 -1.13 -0.86 20.70
C GLU A 9 -2.27 -0.61 19.73
N ARG A 10 -3.39 -0.08 20.25
CA ARG A 10 -4.58 0.25 19.47
C ARG A 10 -4.31 1.29 18.38
N GLU A 11 -3.50 2.31 18.70
CA GLU A 11 -3.15 3.36 17.73
C GLU A 11 -2.22 2.82 16.63
N LEU A 12 -1.22 2.01 17.00
CA LEU A 12 -0.34 1.37 16.02
C LEU A 12 -1.13 0.38 15.15
N HIS A 13 -2.06 -0.37 15.75
CA HIS A 13 -2.95 -1.27 15.03
C HIS A 13 -3.84 -0.52 14.03
N ALA A 14 -4.54 0.53 14.48
CA ALA A 14 -5.41 1.35 13.63
C ALA A 14 -4.65 1.97 12.46
N TRP A 15 -3.42 2.41 12.69
CA TRP A 15 -2.58 2.95 11.62
C TRP A 15 -2.14 1.88 10.61
N LEU A 16 -1.73 0.69 11.08
CA LEU A 16 -1.45 -0.45 10.21
C LEU A 16 -2.68 -0.83 9.36
N THR A 17 -3.89 -0.81 9.93
CA THR A 17 -5.14 -1.02 9.19
C THR A 17 -5.35 0.03 8.10
N GLN A 18 -5.15 1.31 8.41
CA GLN A 18 -5.29 2.39 7.42
C GLN A 18 -4.28 2.26 6.28
N LEU A 19 -3.04 1.92 6.58
CA LEU A 19 -2.01 1.69 5.56
C LEU A 19 -2.34 0.50 4.66
N LEU A 20 -2.87 -0.58 5.24
CA LEU A 20 -3.33 -1.74 4.47
C LEU A 20 -4.50 -1.38 3.54
N GLY A 21 -5.45 -0.57 4.02
CA GLY A 21 -6.55 -0.07 3.18
C GLY A 21 -6.05 0.81 2.03
N ALA A 22 -5.12 1.73 2.31
CA ALA A 22 -4.51 2.58 1.27
C ALA A 22 -3.71 1.76 0.24
N LEU A 23 -3.01 0.72 0.70
CA LEU A 23 -2.31 -0.21 -0.19
C LEU A 23 -3.29 -0.96 -1.11
N ASP A 24 -4.39 -1.49 -0.56
CA ASP A 24 -5.41 -2.20 -1.34
C ASP A 24 -6.07 -1.31 -2.40
N GLU A 25 -6.41 -0.06 -2.05
CA GLU A 25 -6.96 0.92 -2.99
C GLU A 25 -5.97 1.28 -4.11
N ALA A 26 -4.69 1.50 -3.76
CA ALA A 26 -3.64 1.75 -4.73
C ALA A 26 -3.42 0.55 -5.67
N SER A 27 -3.42 -0.68 -5.13
CA SER A 27 -3.30 -1.90 -5.91
C SER A 27 -4.45 -2.12 -6.89
N LYS A 28 -5.69 -1.88 -6.44
CA LYS A 28 -6.88 -1.94 -7.32
C LYS A 28 -6.80 -0.91 -8.43
N THR A 29 -6.49 0.34 -8.08
CA THR A 29 -6.31 1.43 -9.05
C THR A 29 -5.24 1.08 -10.09
N ASN A 30 -4.09 0.55 -9.65
CA ASN A 30 -3.04 0.12 -10.56
C ASN A 30 -3.46 -1.02 -11.47
N ALA A 31 -4.16 -2.03 -10.95
CA ALA A 31 -4.64 -3.16 -11.74
C ALA A 31 -5.64 -2.71 -12.82
N GLU A 32 -6.59 -1.83 -12.48
CA GLU A 32 -7.58 -1.29 -13.42
C GLU A 32 -6.92 -0.48 -14.54
N ILE A 33 -5.97 0.40 -14.20
CA ILE A 33 -5.25 1.20 -15.20
C ILE A 33 -4.33 0.32 -16.04
N ALA A 34 -3.62 -0.63 -15.42
CA ALA A 34 -2.75 -1.55 -16.13
C ALA A 34 -3.53 -2.38 -17.15
N GLU A 35 -4.71 -2.88 -16.80
CA GLU A 35 -5.58 -3.60 -17.73
C GLU A 35 -6.06 -2.68 -18.87
N ALA A 36 -6.57 -1.49 -18.54
CA ALA A 36 -7.10 -0.54 -19.52
C ALA A 36 -6.07 -0.14 -20.59
N TYR A 37 -4.80 -0.01 -20.20
CA TYR A 37 -3.70 0.38 -21.11
C TYR A 37 -2.76 -0.77 -21.49
N ARG A 38 -3.08 -2.01 -21.10
CA ARG A 38 -2.25 -3.22 -21.34
C ARG A 38 -0.79 -3.04 -20.89
N LEU A 39 -0.63 -2.49 -19.69
CA LEU A 39 0.68 -2.24 -19.09
C LEU A 39 1.27 -3.54 -18.53
N SER A 40 2.59 -3.64 -18.54
CA SER A 40 3.29 -4.72 -17.86
C SER A 40 3.26 -4.50 -16.35
N THR A 41 2.75 -5.47 -15.61
CA THR A 41 2.74 -5.50 -14.14
C THR A 41 3.85 -6.39 -13.57
N GLN A 42 4.79 -6.84 -14.41
CA GLN A 42 5.92 -7.64 -13.95
C GLN A 42 6.77 -6.84 -12.96
N ARG A 43 7.30 -7.52 -11.94
CA ARG A 43 8.08 -6.89 -10.87
C ARG A 43 9.29 -6.09 -11.36
N GLU A 44 9.86 -6.45 -12.51
CA GLU A 44 11.01 -5.79 -13.11
C GLU A 44 10.62 -4.71 -14.13
N ALA A 45 9.33 -4.57 -14.45
CA ALA A 45 8.85 -3.54 -15.35
C ALA A 45 9.02 -2.16 -14.71
N SER A 46 9.52 -1.20 -15.50
CA SER A 46 9.65 0.17 -15.05
C SER A 46 8.30 0.87 -15.12
N ALA A 47 7.74 1.25 -13.96
CA ALA A 47 6.50 2.02 -13.88
C ALA A 47 6.55 3.30 -14.74
N ILE A 48 7.71 3.98 -14.81
CA ILE A 48 7.89 5.18 -15.64
C ILE A 48 7.77 4.86 -17.13
N LYS A 49 8.36 3.74 -17.59
CA LYS A 49 8.28 3.33 -19.00
C LYS A 49 6.86 2.89 -19.37
N GLU A 50 6.18 2.19 -18.47
CA GLU A 50 4.80 1.76 -18.68
C GLU A 50 3.83 2.94 -18.68
N ALA A 51 4.02 3.90 -17.76
CA ALA A 51 3.23 5.13 -17.70
C ALA A 51 3.28 5.96 -19.00
N ALA A 52 4.39 5.89 -19.76
CA ALA A 52 4.51 6.58 -21.03
C ALA A 52 3.51 6.07 -22.10
N LYS A 53 2.98 4.85 -21.94
CA LYS A 53 1.94 4.28 -22.81
C LYS A 53 0.56 4.89 -22.56
N ILE A 54 0.35 5.52 -21.40
CA ILE A 54 -0.90 6.19 -21.03
C ILE A 54 -0.95 7.56 -21.71
N PRO A 55 -1.86 7.82 -22.66
CA PRO A 55 -1.88 9.08 -23.41
C PRO A 55 -2.35 10.27 -22.56
N ALA A 56 -3.33 10.06 -21.68
CA ALA A 56 -3.89 11.10 -20.84
C ALA A 56 -2.97 11.41 -19.65
N ALA A 57 -2.48 12.66 -19.56
CA ALA A 57 -1.55 13.08 -18.52
C ALA A 57 -2.09 12.89 -17.09
N GLN A 58 -3.39 13.13 -16.89
CA GLN A 58 -4.05 12.92 -15.60
C GLN A 58 -4.00 11.44 -15.18
N MET A 59 -4.40 10.53 -16.07
CA MET A 59 -4.36 9.08 -15.80
C MET A 59 -2.94 8.58 -15.57
N ARG A 60 -1.97 9.14 -16.28
CA ARG A 60 -0.54 8.86 -16.05
C ARG A 60 -0.12 9.25 -14.64
N GLY A 61 -0.56 10.41 -14.17
CA GLY A 61 -0.35 10.87 -12.80
C GLY A 61 -0.93 9.89 -11.79
N VAL A 62 -2.21 9.51 -11.96
CA VAL A 62 -2.90 8.56 -11.07
C VAL A 62 -2.15 7.23 -10.98
N TYR A 63 -1.76 6.65 -12.12
CA TYR A 63 -0.98 5.41 -12.16
C TYR A 63 0.35 5.51 -11.42
N LEU A 64 1.14 6.55 -11.71
CA LEU A 64 2.43 6.74 -11.05
C LEU A 64 2.27 6.96 -9.54
N THR A 65 1.26 7.73 -9.12
CA THR A 65 0.95 7.92 -7.71
C THR A 65 0.58 6.60 -7.03
N ALA A 66 -0.27 5.78 -7.66
CA ALA A 66 -0.63 4.47 -7.13
C ALA A 66 0.58 3.52 -7.03
N CYS A 67 1.45 3.45 -8.05
CA CYS A 67 2.71 2.70 -7.96
C CYS A 67 3.62 3.18 -6.81
N TRP A 68 3.69 4.49 -6.59
CA TRP A 68 4.44 5.07 -5.48
C TRP A 68 3.84 4.71 -4.11
N LEU A 69 2.51 4.77 -3.99
CA LEU A 69 1.80 4.38 -2.77
C LEU A 69 2.00 2.88 -2.46
N GLU A 70 1.90 2.00 -3.45
CA GLU A 70 2.17 0.57 -3.24
C GLU A 70 3.57 0.32 -2.70
N ALA A 71 4.58 0.97 -3.29
CA ALA A 71 5.97 0.83 -2.87
C ALA A 71 6.18 1.35 -1.43
N LEU A 72 5.62 2.53 -1.12
CA LEU A 72 5.75 3.16 0.20
C LEU A 72 5.02 2.36 1.27
N CYS A 73 3.73 2.08 1.07
CA CYS A 73 2.91 1.36 2.04
C CYS A 73 3.44 -0.06 2.28
N THR A 74 3.90 -0.77 1.24
CA THR A 74 4.52 -2.10 1.42
C THR A 74 5.76 -2.04 2.31
N ALA A 75 6.63 -1.04 2.13
CA ALA A 75 7.81 -0.87 2.95
C ALA A 75 7.43 -0.52 4.40
N GLU A 76 6.49 0.39 4.57
CA GLU A 76 6.05 0.88 5.87
C GLU A 76 5.32 -0.21 6.67
N ILE A 77 4.34 -0.90 6.08
CA ILE A 77 3.64 -2.03 6.70
C ILE A 77 4.62 -3.12 7.15
N ARG A 78 5.66 -3.41 6.36
CA ARG A 78 6.68 -4.40 6.75
C ARG A 78 7.45 -3.96 7.99
N VAL A 79 7.91 -2.71 8.03
CA VAL A 79 8.65 -2.18 9.18
C VAL A 79 7.74 -2.12 10.41
N LEU A 80 6.54 -1.59 10.26
CA LEU A 80 5.58 -1.44 11.36
C LEU A 80 5.06 -2.78 11.87
N GLY A 81 4.85 -3.76 10.99
CA GLY A 81 4.50 -5.12 11.39
C GLY A 81 5.60 -5.78 12.21
N TRP A 82 6.87 -5.59 11.82
CA TRP A 82 8.01 -6.03 12.63
C TRP A 82 8.07 -5.32 13.99
N VAL A 83 7.88 -3.99 14.02
CA VAL A 83 7.83 -3.22 15.27
C VAL A 83 6.70 -3.72 16.18
N TYR A 84 5.49 -3.91 15.62
CA TYR A 84 4.32 -4.42 16.35
C TYR A 84 4.62 -5.78 16.98
N GLN A 85 5.21 -6.71 16.22
CA GLN A 85 5.58 -8.03 16.73
C GLN A 85 6.61 -7.96 17.87
N ASN A 86 7.59 -7.07 17.77
CA ASN A 86 8.61 -6.93 18.82
C ASN A 86 8.05 -6.29 20.09
N LEU A 87 7.15 -5.31 19.98
CA LEU A 87 6.56 -4.64 21.15
C LEU A 87 5.53 -5.51 21.86
N TYR A 88 4.68 -6.23 21.10
CA TYR A 88 3.53 -6.95 21.66
C TYR A 88 3.69 -8.47 21.67
N GLN A 89 4.85 -8.98 21.22
CA GLN A 89 5.18 -10.41 21.19
C GLN A 89 4.16 -11.28 20.44
N LYS A 90 3.41 -10.67 19.50
CA LYS A 90 2.41 -11.33 18.66
C LYS A 90 2.41 -10.70 17.26
N PRO A 91 2.18 -11.49 16.19
CA PRO A 91 2.06 -10.92 14.86
C PRO A 91 0.86 -9.97 14.78
N TYR A 92 0.95 -8.97 13.91
CA TYR A 92 -0.21 -8.17 13.56
C TYR A 92 -1.25 -9.07 12.87
N ALA A 93 -2.48 -9.03 13.34
CA ALA A 93 -3.63 -9.66 12.72
C ALA A 93 -4.71 -8.58 12.58
N PRO A 94 -5.11 -8.19 11.35
CA PRO A 94 -6.19 -7.21 11.19
C PRO A 94 -7.46 -7.75 11.86
N GLU A 95 -8.20 -6.88 12.55
CA GLU A 95 -9.53 -7.25 13.06
C GLU A 95 -10.35 -7.80 11.91
N GLN A 96 -10.76 -9.08 12.00
CA GLN A 96 -11.75 -9.61 11.09
C GLN A 96 -13.06 -8.89 11.43
N GLU A 97 -13.46 -7.92 10.61
CA GLU A 97 -14.84 -7.46 10.61
C GLU A 97 -15.73 -8.72 10.54
N GLY A 98 -16.53 -8.90 11.58
CA GLY A 98 -17.20 -10.17 11.84
C GLY A 98 -17.97 -10.68 10.63
N MET A 99 -17.55 -11.84 10.12
CA MET A 99 -18.46 -12.76 9.45
C MET A 99 -19.38 -13.34 10.53
N ASN A 100 -20.50 -12.66 10.79
CA ASN A 100 -21.70 -13.20 11.41
C ASN A 100 -22.90 -12.85 10.52
#